data_AF-A0A1Y3B3H5-F1
#
_entry.id   AF-A0A1Y3B3H5-F1
#
_cell.length_a   1.000
_cell.length_b   1.000
_cell.length_c   1.000
_cell.angle_alpha   90.00
_cell.angle_beta   90.00
_cell.angle_gamma   90.00
#
_symmetry.space_group_name_H-M   'P 1'
#
loop_
_entity.id
_entity.type
_entity.pdbx_description
1 polymer ?
#
loop_
_entity_poly.entity_id
_entity_poly.type
_entity_poly.pdbx_seq_one_letter_code
_entity_poly.pdbx_strand_id
1 'polypeptide(L)'
;SEIVTGGSGSGGGKSNRTYLLFLNRLTGFENSCRIQYRIVLGQDQIREDSGMIEQISDMNGRSRGYQIDSHTFAQLTTMGLVNLYFEFYSCNPISEAKVSIQRSISPTINCYDRNKQGWSIESDMEGENLKLKLYFMDMHSVPRNHLRYVSWYIYLIVQDLHNGQQENIMVKNSPHYNYYIQDGIDMGVVMETDIPVS
;
A
#
# COMPACT_ATOMS: atom_id res chain seq x y z
N SER A 1 18.35 8.60 -6.50
CA SER A 1 18.21 8.00 -5.17
C SER A 1 19.44 8.41 -4.37
N GLU A 2 19.26 9.10 -3.26
CA GLU A 2 20.36 9.43 -2.34
C GLU A 2 20.40 8.37 -1.23
N ILE A 3 21.58 7.80 -0.98
CA ILE A 3 21.82 6.90 0.15
C ILE A 3 22.35 7.78 1.29
N VAL A 4 21.55 7.97 2.34
CA VAL A 4 21.97 8.70 3.55
C VAL A 4 22.45 7.68 4.59
N THR A 5 23.74 7.66 4.88
CA THR A 5 24.33 6.83 5.95
C THR A 5 24.49 7.68 7.21
N GLY A 6 23.58 7.53 8.18
CA GLY A 6 23.76 8.09 9.52
C GLY A 6 24.68 7.22 10.38
N GLY A 7 25.76 7.79 10.93
CA GLY A 7 26.66 7.07 11.83
C GLY A 7 27.32 7.97 12.87
N SER A 8 26.80 7.96 14.09
CA SER A 8 27.45 8.50 15.29
C SER A 8 28.39 7.44 15.89
N GLY A 9 29.60 7.83 16.27
CA GLY A 9 30.67 6.90 16.65
C GLY A 9 30.75 6.48 18.12
N SER A 10 31.54 5.40 18.30
CA SER A 10 32.22 4.87 19.49
C SER A 10 31.49 3.81 20.34
N GLY A 11 32.11 2.61 20.40
CA GLY A 11 31.71 1.50 21.27
C GLY A 11 31.91 0.14 20.59
N GLY A 12 33.00 -0.57 20.93
CA GLY A 12 33.36 -1.88 20.39
C GLY A 12 32.49 -3.04 20.90
N GLY A 13 31.22 -3.05 20.51
CA GLY A 13 30.42 -4.27 20.37
C GLY A 13 30.32 -4.59 18.88
N LYS A 14 30.16 -5.86 18.50
CA LYS A 14 29.69 -6.19 17.14
C LYS A 14 28.30 -5.57 16.99
N SER A 15 28.23 -4.32 16.54
CA SER A 15 26.97 -3.68 16.24
C SER A 15 26.38 -4.49 15.10
N ASN A 16 25.28 -5.20 15.37
CA ASN A 16 24.42 -5.68 14.30
C ASN A 16 23.89 -4.42 13.61
N ARG A 17 24.67 -3.92 12.66
CA ARG A 17 24.38 -2.67 11.99
C ARG A 17 23.32 -2.99 10.96
N THR A 18 22.08 -2.73 11.32
CA THR A 18 20.95 -2.88 10.42
C THR A 18 21.05 -1.83 9.34
N TYR A 19 20.93 -2.26 8.08
CA TYR A 19 20.93 -1.36 6.94
C TYR A 19 19.52 -1.30 6.35
N LEU A 20 19.06 -0.07 6.07
CA LEU A 20 17.77 0.19 5.46
C LEU A 20 17.95 0.90 4.12
N LEU A 21 17.30 0.38 3.08
CA LEU A 21 17.19 1.02 1.77
C LEU A 21 15.83 1.68 1.65
N PHE A 22 15.81 2.97 1.31
CA PHE A 22 14.58 3.73 1.13
C PHE A 22 14.36 4.02 -0.35
N LEU A 23 13.12 3.81 -0.81
CA LEU A 23 12.68 4.26 -2.13
C LEU A 23 11.88 5.56 -1.97
N ASN A 24 12.50 6.67 -2.35
CA ASN A 24 11.84 7.98 -2.32
C ASN A 24 11.38 8.36 -3.72
N ARG A 25 10.07 8.57 -3.87
CA ARG A 25 9.44 9.12 -5.07
C ARG A 25 9.73 10.62 -5.14
N LEU A 26 10.29 11.07 -6.25
CA LEU A 26 10.67 12.48 -6.47
C LEU A 26 9.61 13.31 -7.22
N THR A 27 8.45 12.73 -7.52
CA THR A 27 7.42 13.37 -8.36
C THR A 27 6.55 14.34 -7.55
N GLY A 28 6.08 15.43 -8.18
CA GLY A 28 5.23 16.46 -7.56
C GLY A 28 3.73 16.14 -7.43
N PHE A 29 3.30 14.88 -7.53
CA PHE A 29 1.91 14.52 -7.25
C PHE A 29 1.70 14.38 -5.74
N GLU A 30 0.69 15.07 -5.19
CA GLU A 30 0.43 15.15 -3.74
C GLU A 30 -0.42 13.98 -3.20
N ASN A 31 -0.44 12.83 -3.88
CA ASN A 31 -1.23 11.67 -3.46
C ASN A 31 -0.33 10.58 -2.89
N SER A 32 -0.83 9.87 -1.89
CA SER A 32 -0.27 8.58 -1.49
C SER A 32 -0.43 7.57 -2.63
N CYS A 33 0.53 6.66 -2.79
CA CYS A 33 0.53 5.67 -3.86
C CYS A 33 0.91 4.28 -3.35
N ARG A 34 0.24 3.25 -3.86
CA ARG A 34 0.71 1.86 -3.76
C ARG A 34 1.85 1.67 -4.76
N ILE A 35 3.01 1.28 -4.26
CA ILE A 35 4.20 1.02 -5.05
C ILE A 35 4.57 -0.46 -4.99
N GLN A 36 5.01 -1.00 -6.12
CA GLN A 36 5.56 -2.34 -6.22
C GLN A 36 6.91 -2.29 -6.94
N TYR A 37 7.93 -2.87 -6.31
CA TYR A 37 9.29 -2.87 -6.84
C TYR A 37 10.10 -4.05 -6.28
N ARG A 38 11.27 -4.31 -6.85
CA ARG A 38 12.24 -5.29 -6.37
C ARG A 38 13.64 -4.67 -6.40
N ILE A 39 14.42 -4.98 -5.38
CA ILE A 39 15.82 -4.60 -5.26
C ILE A 39 16.65 -5.87 -5.10
N VAL A 40 17.75 -5.95 -5.86
CA VAL A 40 18.80 -6.94 -5.63
C VAL A 40 20.13 -6.20 -5.43
N LEU A 41 20.81 -6.51 -4.34
CA LEU A 41 22.11 -5.95 -3.98
C LEU A 41 23.18 -7.04 -4.03
N GLY A 42 24.38 -6.70 -4.51
CA GLY A 42 25.51 -7.62 -4.57
C GLY A 42 25.62 -8.32 -5.92
N GLN A 43 26.42 -9.38 -5.98
CA GLN A 43 26.80 -10.04 -7.24
C GLN A 43 26.85 -11.55 -7.07
N ASP A 44 26.43 -12.26 -8.13
CA ASP A 44 26.49 -13.72 -8.23
C ASP A 44 25.82 -14.43 -7.04
N GLN A 45 26.61 -15.18 -6.25
CA GLN A 45 26.15 -15.98 -5.12
C GLN A 45 26.06 -15.18 -3.81
N ILE A 46 26.67 -13.98 -3.75
CA ILE A 46 26.62 -13.11 -2.57
C ILE A 46 25.72 -11.93 -2.93
N ARG A 47 24.42 -12.16 -2.75
CA ARG A 47 23.40 -11.16 -3.04
C ARG A 47 22.26 -11.20 -2.05
N GLU A 48 21.65 -10.04 -1.88
CA GLU A 48 20.39 -9.84 -1.17
C GLU A 48 19.32 -9.54 -2.19
N ASP A 49 18.24 -10.31 -2.16
CA ASP A 49 17.11 -10.14 -3.07
C ASP A 49 15.87 -9.89 -2.23
N SER A 50 15.26 -8.73 -2.42
CA SER A 50 14.07 -8.37 -1.67
C SER A 50 12.84 -9.19 -2.05
N GLY A 51 12.87 -9.89 -3.18
CA GLY A 51 11.66 -10.30 -3.88
C GLY A 51 10.82 -9.07 -4.26
N MET A 52 9.54 -9.28 -4.55
CA MET A 52 8.61 -8.18 -4.79
C MET A 52 8.26 -7.51 -3.46
N ILE A 53 8.64 -6.25 -3.31
CA ILE A 53 8.20 -5.37 -2.23
C ILE A 53 6.93 -4.66 -2.67
N GLU A 54 5.92 -4.66 -1.80
CA GLU A 54 4.71 -3.87 -1.93
C GLU A 54 4.51 -3.00 -0.70
N GLN A 55 4.42 -1.68 -0.91
CA GLN A 55 4.30 -0.69 0.17
C GLN A 55 3.47 0.51 -0.27
N ILE A 56 3.11 1.36 0.69
CA ILE A 56 2.54 2.68 0.43
C ILE A 56 3.67 3.72 0.48
N SER A 57 3.77 4.52 -0.57
CA SER A 57 4.52 5.77 -0.61
C SER A 57 3.59 6.91 -0.19
N ASP A 58 3.99 7.72 0.79
CA ASP A 58 3.18 8.81 1.30
C ASP A 58 3.10 10.00 0.32
N MET A 59 2.33 11.02 0.68
CA MET A 59 2.18 12.26 -0.10
C MET A 59 3.52 12.98 -0.33
N ASN A 60 4.50 12.81 0.57
CA ASN A 60 5.85 13.35 0.47
C ASN A 60 6.80 12.45 -0.34
N GLY A 61 6.30 11.34 -0.87
CA GLY A 61 7.06 10.38 -1.65
C GLY A 61 7.90 9.41 -0.83
N ARG A 62 7.77 9.36 0.49
CA ARG A 62 8.54 8.47 1.35
C ARG A 62 7.90 7.09 1.43
N SER A 63 8.70 6.03 1.43
CA SER A 63 8.26 4.66 1.70
C SER A 63 8.86 4.14 3.00
N ARG A 64 8.38 2.98 3.46
CA ARG A 64 9.10 2.21 4.48
C ARG A 64 10.45 1.74 3.89
N GLY A 65 11.46 1.62 4.74
CA GLY A 65 12.76 1.08 4.33
C GLY A 65 12.69 -0.43 4.12
N TYR A 66 13.43 -0.94 3.15
CA TYR A 66 13.74 -2.36 3.01
C TYR A 66 14.97 -2.69 3.86
N GLN A 67 14.84 -3.64 4.78
CA GLN A 67 15.91 -4.05 5.68
C GLN A 67 16.77 -5.13 5.03
N ILE A 68 18.09 -4.95 5.11
CA ILE A 68 19.06 -5.99 4.76
C ILE A 68 19.37 -6.81 6.01
N ASP A 69 19.08 -8.11 5.95
CA ASP A 69 19.16 -9.00 7.12
C ASP A 69 20.26 -10.05 7.03
N SER A 70 20.56 -10.58 5.84
CA SER A 70 21.42 -11.77 5.69
C SER A 70 22.89 -11.43 5.43
N HIS A 71 23.20 -10.22 4.97
CA HIS A 71 24.55 -9.80 4.62
C HIS A 71 24.90 -8.41 5.13
N THR A 72 26.18 -8.21 5.44
CA THR A 72 26.76 -6.88 5.64
C THR A 72 27.04 -6.22 4.29
N PHE A 73 27.03 -4.88 4.22
CA PHE A 73 27.46 -4.16 3.01
C PHE A 73 28.88 -4.53 2.56
N ALA A 74 29.78 -4.82 3.49
CA ALA A 74 31.14 -5.27 3.16
C ALA A 74 31.14 -6.58 2.36
N GLN A 75 30.21 -7.50 2.65
CA GLN A 75 30.05 -8.75 1.89
C GLN A 75 29.39 -8.52 0.53
N LEU A 76 28.48 -7.54 0.43
CA LEU A 76 27.78 -7.20 -0.81
C LEU A 76 28.61 -6.33 -1.76
N THR A 77 29.80 -5.88 -1.35
CA THR A 77 30.65 -4.99 -2.14
C THR A 77 31.81 -5.76 -2.77
N THR A 78 32.11 -5.42 -4.02
CA THR A 78 33.29 -5.91 -4.74
C THR A 78 34.12 -4.71 -5.16
N MET A 79 35.38 -4.65 -4.73
CA MET A 79 36.28 -3.51 -4.97
C MET A 79 35.69 -2.16 -4.52
N GLY A 80 34.92 -2.15 -3.42
CA GLY A 80 34.27 -0.95 -2.88
C GLY A 80 33.02 -0.49 -3.64
N LEU A 81 32.56 -1.25 -4.64
CA LEU A 81 31.33 -0.99 -5.37
C LEU A 81 30.25 -2.00 -4.96
N VAL A 82 29.00 -1.56 -4.88
CA VAL A 82 27.83 -2.43 -4.73
C VAL A 82 27.05 -2.43 -6.04
N ASN A 83 26.75 -3.61 -6.57
CA ASN A 83 25.85 -3.74 -7.70
C ASN A 83 24.42 -3.65 -7.20
N LEU A 84 23.64 -2.72 -7.77
CA LEU A 84 22.24 -2.54 -7.49
C LEU A 84 21.45 -2.86 -8.76
N TYR A 85 20.60 -3.87 -8.67
CA TYR A 85 19.54 -4.10 -9.65
C TYR A 85 18.22 -3.63 -9.04
N PHE A 86 17.48 -2.84 -9.81
CA PHE A 86 16.19 -2.30 -9.41
C PHE A 86 15.18 -2.55 -10.52
N GLU A 87 14.07 -3.18 -10.15
CA GLU A 87 12.94 -3.41 -11.04
C GLU A 87 11.71 -2.72 -10.46
N PHE A 88 11.08 -1.84 -11.25
CA PHE A 88 9.89 -1.11 -10.84
C PHE A 88 8.67 -1.65 -11.55
N TYR A 89 7.67 -2.12 -10.80
CA TYR A 89 6.49 -2.74 -11.38
C TYR A 89 5.33 -1.74 -11.51
N SER A 90 5.02 -1.00 -10.45
CA SER A 90 3.86 -0.09 -10.48
C SER A 90 3.91 1.04 -9.45
N CYS A 91 3.21 2.13 -9.78
CA CYS A 91 2.90 3.26 -8.90
C CYS A 91 1.43 3.63 -9.12
N ASN A 92 0.56 3.27 -8.19
CA ASN A 92 -0.89 3.48 -8.32
C ASN A 92 -1.36 4.47 -7.25
N PRO A 93 -1.90 5.64 -7.63
CA PRO A 93 -2.49 6.58 -6.67
C PRO A 93 -3.57 5.91 -5.83
N ILE A 94 -3.64 6.29 -4.55
CA ILE A 94 -4.62 5.83 -3.60
C ILE A 94 -5.63 6.96 -3.38
N SER A 95 -6.91 6.60 -3.38
CA SER A 95 -7.99 7.47 -2.97
C SER A 95 -8.31 7.22 -1.50
N GLU A 96 -8.29 8.28 -0.68
CA GLU A 96 -8.59 8.18 0.75
C GLU A 96 -10.07 8.48 0.99
N ALA A 97 -10.72 7.65 1.82
CA ALA A 97 -12.08 7.85 2.29
C ALA A 97 -12.12 7.69 3.81
N LYS A 98 -12.66 8.69 4.52
CA LYS A 98 -12.81 8.65 5.98
C LYS A 98 -14.17 8.10 6.34
N VAL A 99 -14.22 6.82 6.70
CA VAL A 99 -15.45 6.11 7.04
C VAL A 99 -15.70 6.20 8.55
N SER A 100 -16.91 6.59 8.93
CA SER A 100 -17.31 6.63 10.35
C SER A 100 -17.51 5.20 10.87
N ILE A 101 -17.04 4.93 12.09
CA ILE A 101 -17.21 3.65 12.79
C ILE A 101 -18.19 3.87 13.96
N GLN A 102 -19.32 4.56 13.68
CA GLN A 102 -20.37 4.83 14.67
C GLN A 102 -21.58 3.93 14.40
N ARG A 103 -22.14 3.31 15.45
CA ARG A 103 -23.23 2.32 15.35
C ARG A 103 -24.57 2.91 14.89
N SER A 104 -24.63 4.21 14.64
CA SER A 104 -25.75 4.83 13.92
C SER A 104 -25.69 4.48 12.44
N ILE A 105 -26.70 4.87 11.66
CA ILE A 105 -26.66 4.81 10.19
C ILE A 105 -25.34 5.45 9.72
N SER A 106 -24.38 4.63 9.31
CA SER A 106 -23.09 5.13 8.86
C SER A 106 -23.31 5.85 7.54
N PRO A 107 -22.93 7.14 7.41
CA PRO A 107 -23.13 7.84 6.16
C PRO A 107 -22.30 7.17 5.08
N THR A 108 -22.93 6.93 3.93
CA THR A 108 -22.24 6.53 2.71
C THR A 108 -21.25 7.62 2.31
N ILE A 109 -19.96 7.28 2.24
CA ILE A 109 -18.88 8.22 1.93
C ILE A 109 -18.53 8.11 0.46
N ASN A 110 -18.59 9.23 -0.27
CA ASN A 110 -18.17 9.26 -1.67
C ASN A 110 -16.66 9.36 -1.78
N CYS A 111 -16.09 8.64 -2.74
CA CYS A 111 -14.69 8.75 -3.14
C CYS A 111 -14.58 8.61 -4.67
N TYR A 112 -13.41 8.91 -5.23
CA TYR A 112 -13.20 8.90 -6.67
C TYR A 112 -11.92 8.16 -7.00
N ASP A 113 -11.92 7.35 -8.05
CA ASP A 113 -10.69 6.73 -8.54
C ASP A 113 -9.85 7.70 -9.38
N ARG A 114 -8.70 7.22 -9.88
CA ARG A 114 -7.79 8.01 -10.72
C ARG A 114 -8.43 8.56 -12.01
N ASN A 115 -9.48 7.92 -12.51
CA ASN A 115 -10.21 8.33 -13.70
C ASN A 115 -11.37 9.28 -13.35
N LYS A 116 -11.44 9.73 -12.08
CA LYS A 116 -12.52 10.56 -11.53
C LYS A 116 -13.88 9.88 -11.56
N GLN A 117 -13.93 8.55 -11.59
CA GLN A 117 -15.19 7.83 -11.51
C GLN A 117 -15.64 7.76 -10.06
N GLY A 118 -16.92 8.00 -9.82
CA GLY A 118 -17.55 8.00 -8.51
C GLY A 118 -17.68 6.60 -7.92
N TRP A 119 -17.26 6.50 -6.67
CA TRP A 119 -17.43 5.35 -5.79
C TRP A 119 -18.07 5.81 -4.49
N SER A 120 -18.70 4.89 -3.78
CA SER A 120 -19.10 5.14 -2.41
C SER A 120 -18.84 3.96 -1.50
N ILE A 121 -18.51 4.24 -0.25
CA ILE A 121 -18.14 3.24 0.75
C ILE A 121 -18.94 3.44 2.03
N GLU A 122 -19.38 2.34 2.63
CA GLU A 122 -20.02 2.32 3.94
C GLU A 122 -19.35 1.29 4.86
N SER A 123 -19.43 1.54 6.15
CA SER A 123 -19.05 0.58 7.19
C SER A 123 -20.27 -0.21 7.66
N ASP A 124 -20.08 -1.51 7.80
CA ASP A 124 -21.01 -2.43 8.44
C ASP A 124 -20.37 -2.95 9.73
N MET A 125 -21.09 -2.76 10.82
CA MET A 125 -20.67 -3.05 12.19
C MET A 125 -21.66 -3.97 12.92
N GLU A 126 -22.54 -4.65 12.20
CA GLU A 126 -23.50 -5.56 12.80
C GLU A 126 -22.86 -6.90 13.22
N GLY A 127 -21.72 -7.25 12.62
CA GLY A 127 -20.96 -8.47 12.91
C GLY A 127 -19.87 -8.33 13.98
N GLU A 128 -19.09 -9.39 14.17
CA GLU A 128 -17.93 -9.42 15.10
C GLU A 128 -16.79 -8.50 14.63
N ASN A 129 -16.52 -8.53 13.32
CA ASN A 129 -15.49 -7.71 12.69
C ASN A 129 -16.12 -6.67 11.76
N LEU A 130 -15.45 -5.53 11.64
CA LEU A 130 -15.79 -4.46 10.72
C LEU A 130 -15.85 -5.04 9.30
N LYS A 131 -16.92 -4.72 8.60
CA LYS A 131 -17.04 -4.94 7.16
C LYS A 131 -17.12 -3.60 6.46
N LEU A 132 -16.65 -3.57 5.23
CA LEU A 132 -16.79 -2.43 4.35
C LEU A 132 -17.61 -2.86 3.14
N LYS A 133 -18.47 -1.98 2.66
CA LYS A 133 -19.23 -2.23 1.44
C LYS A 133 -19.00 -1.10 0.45
N LEU A 134 -18.53 -1.46 -0.75
CA LEU A 134 -18.14 -0.53 -1.79
C LEU A 134 -19.11 -0.59 -2.97
N TYR A 135 -19.53 0.57 -3.45
CA TYR A 135 -20.43 0.76 -4.57
C TYR A 135 -19.75 1.56 -5.67
N PHE A 136 -19.98 1.18 -6.91
CA PHE A 136 -19.60 1.93 -8.10
C PHE A 136 -20.77 2.81 -8.52
N MET A 137 -20.64 4.13 -8.35
CA MET A 137 -21.73 5.08 -8.58
C MET A 137 -21.85 5.48 -10.06
N ASP A 138 -20.77 5.29 -10.83
CA ASP A 138 -20.69 5.72 -12.22
C ASP A 138 -20.95 4.58 -13.22
N MET A 139 -21.90 3.69 -12.92
CA MET A 139 -22.31 2.62 -13.84
C MET A 139 -22.76 3.18 -15.20
N HIS A 140 -23.40 4.34 -15.21
CA HIS A 140 -23.80 5.06 -16.42
C HIS A 140 -22.62 5.39 -17.37
N SER A 141 -21.37 5.41 -16.87
CA SER A 141 -20.15 5.62 -17.64
C SER A 141 -19.67 4.36 -18.37
N VAL A 142 -20.27 3.20 -18.12
CA VAL A 142 -20.00 1.96 -18.86
C VAL A 142 -20.69 2.05 -20.23
N PRO A 143 -19.99 1.82 -21.35
CA PRO A 143 -20.62 1.83 -22.67
C PRO A 143 -21.73 0.77 -22.80
N ARG A 144 -22.79 1.06 -23.58
CA ARG A 144 -23.83 0.07 -23.91
C ARG A 144 -23.22 -1.18 -24.52
N ASN A 145 -23.79 -2.33 -24.20
CA ASN A 145 -23.35 -3.66 -24.66
C ASN A 145 -21.90 -4.02 -24.29
N HIS A 146 -21.30 -3.32 -23.32
CA HIS A 146 -19.99 -3.66 -22.79
C HIS A 146 -20.10 -4.11 -21.34
N LEU A 147 -19.18 -4.99 -20.96
CA LEU A 147 -18.93 -5.39 -19.59
C LEU A 147 -17.64 -4.72 -19.14
N ARG A 148 -17.67 -3.97 -18.04
CA ARG A 148 -16.48 -3.40 -17.42
C ARG A 148 -16.06 -4.27 -16.25
N TYR A 149 -14.90 -4.90 -16.36
CA TYR A 149 -14.22 -5.52 -15.23
C TYR A 149 -13.47 -4.44 -14.44
N VAL A 150 -13.65 -4.42 -13.12
CA VAL A 150 -12.88 -3.56 -12.22
C VAL A 150 -12.36 -4.40 -11.07
N SER A 151 -11.10 -4.18 -10.70
CA SER A 151 -10.46 -4.80 -9.54
C SER A 151 -9.74 -3.75 -8.71
N TRP A 152 -9.77 -3.90 -7.39
CA TRP A 152 -9.23 -2.94 -6.45
C TRP A 152 -8.68 -3.63 -5.20
N TYR A 153 -7.86 -2.87 -4.48
CA TYR A 153 -7.37 -3.20 -3.14
C TYR A 153 -7.94 -2.16 -2.18
N ILE A 154 -8.27 -2.57 -0.96
CA ILE A 154 -8.55 -1.65 0.13
C ILE A 154 -7.52 -1.89 1.24
N TYR A 155 -7.03 -0.79 1.78
CA TYR A 155 -6.20 -0.77 2.97
C TYR A 155 -6.90 0.07 4.03
N LEU A 156 -6.97 -0.45 5.25
CA LEU A 156 -7.39 0.29 6.43
C LEU A 156 -6.17 0.98 7.02
N ILE A 157 -6.28 2.28 7.25
CA ILE A 157 -5.26 3.05 7.98
C ILE A 157 -5.66 3.03 9.45
N VAL A 158 -4.95 2.25 10.25
CA VAL A 158 -5.16 2.16 11.69
C VAL A 158 -4.03 2.90 12.39
N GLN A 159 -4.39 3.81 13.29
CA GLN A 159 -3.41 4.50 14.13
C GLN A 159 -3.26 3.74 15.45
N ASP A 160 -2.07 3.26 15.75
CA ASP A 160 -1.73 2.74 17.06
C ASP A 160 -1.69 3.90 18.06
N LEU A 161 -2.58 3.84 19.05
CA LEU A 161 -2.75 4.89 20.06
C LEU A 161 -1.54 5.00 21.01
N HIS A 162 -0.72 3.95 21.15
CA HIS A 162 0.39 3.92 22.11
C HIS A 162 1.65 4.60 21.59
N ASN A 163 1.93 4.47 20.29
CA ASN A 163 3.14 5.00 19.66
C ASN A 163 2.85 6.00 18.54
N GLY A 164 1.57 6.23 18.21
CA GLY A 164 1.13 7.15 17.15
C GLY A 164 1.43 6.67 15.73
N GLN A 165 1.95 5.45 15.56
CA GLN A 165 2.30 4.89 14.25
C GLN A 165 1.03 4.56 13.47
N GLN A 166 1.09 4.79 12.16
CA GLN A 166 0.05 4.37 11.24
C GLN A 166 0.43 3.04 10.60
N GLU A 167 -0.46 2.07 10.75
CA GLU A 167 -0.39 0.80 10.06
C GLU A 167 -1.42 0.75 8.92
N ASN A 168 -1.00 0.19 7.79
CA ASN A 168 -1.87 -0.04 6.65
C ASN A 168 -2.19 -1.54 6.62
N ILE A 169 -3.44 -1.89 6.92
CA ILE A 169 -3.90 -3.27 7.00
C ILE A 169 -4.68 -3.58 5.73
N MET A 170 -4.22 -4.55 4.95
CA MET A 170 -4.93 -4.99 3.74
C MET A 170 -6.22 -5.71 4.12
N VAL A 171 -7.33 -5.36 3.44
CA VAL A 171 -8.61 -6.03 3.62
C VAL A 171 -8.54 -7.47 3.08
N LYS A 172 -9.23 -8.41 3.75
CA LYS A 172 -9.14 -9.84 3.44
C LYS A 172 -9.58 -10.16 2.03
N ASN A 173 -9.06 -11.26 1.49
CA ASN A 173 -9.46 -11.77 0.17
C ASN A 173 -9.22 -10.77 -0.98
N SER A 174 -8.27 -9.85 -0.80
CA SER A 174 -7.80 -8.97 -1.86
C SER A 174 -7.05 -9.76 -2.97
N PRO A 175 -7.09 -9.30 -4.23
CA PRO A 175 -7.85 -8.16 -4.72
C PRO A 175 -9.35 -8.46 -4.81
N HIS A 176 -10.15 -7.45 -4.51
CA HIS A 176 -11.58 -7.48 -4.79
C HIS A 176 -11.83 -7.13 -6.25
N TYR A 177 -12.96 -7.55 -6.78
CA TYR A 177 -13.35 -7.24 -8.14
C TYR A 177 -14.86 -7.37 -8.33
N ASN A 178 -15.36 -6.70 -9.36
CA ASN A 178 -16.73 -6.86 -9.83
C ASN A 178 -16.83 -6.52 -11.33
N TYR A 179 -17.94 -6.92 -11.94
CA TYR A 179 -18.28 -6.57 -13.32
C TYR A 179 -19.48 -5.65 -13.36
N TYR A 180 -19.37 -4.58 -14.15
CA TYR A 180 -20.39 -3.54 -14.26
C TYR A 180 -20.90 -3.42 -15.69
N ILE A 181 -22.21 -3.14 -15.82
CA ILE A 181 -22.91 -2.82 -17.06
C ILE A 181 -23.67 -1.51 -16.87
N GLN A 182 -24.03 -0.82 -17.95
CA GLN A 182 -24.60 0.53 -17.87
C GLN A 182 -25.93 0.61 -17.09
N ASP A 183 -26.86 -0.28 -17.40
CA ASP A 183 -28.21 -0.31 -16.83
C ASP A 183 -28.34 -1.31 -15.66
N GLY A 184 -27.22 -1.66 -15.03
CA GLY A 184 -27.20 -2.57 -13.90
C GLY A 184 -27.58 -1.88 -12.58
N ILE A 185 -27.74 -2.69 -11.54
CA ILE A 185 -27.90 -2.20 -10.16
C ILE A 185 -26.70 -2.71 -9.36
N ASP A 186 -25.93 -1.80 -8.76
CA ASP A 186 -24.86 -2.20 -7.85
C ASP A 186 -25.43 -2.44 -6.45
N MET A 187 -25.40 -3.71 -6.03
CA MET A 187 -25.80 -4.11 -4.69
C MET A 187 -24.68 -3.88 -3.67
N GLY A 188 -23.50 -3.42 -4.11
CA GLY A 188 -22.29 -3.19 -3.34
C GLY A 188 -21.52 -4.47 -3.05
N VAL A 189 -20.20 -4.38 -3.07
CA VAL A 189 -19.29 -5.49 -2.75
C VAL A 189 -18.91 -5.42 -1.28
N VAL A 190 -19.30 -6.44 -0.51
CA VAL A 190 -18.94 -6.59 0.91
C VAL A 190 -17.52 -7.13 1.01
N MET A 191 -16.71 -6.50 1.86
CA MET A 191 -15.31 -6.82 2.10
C MET A 191 -15.08 -6.96 3.60
N GLU A 192 -14.47 -8.07 4.00
CA GLU A 192 -14.30 -8.44 5.40
C GLU A 192 -12.92 -8.03 5.94
N THR A 193 -12.88 -7.67 7.22
CA THR A 193 -11.64 -7.25 7.89
C THR A 193 -11.38 -8.12 9.13
N ASP A 194 -10.19 -7.98 9.72
CA ASP A 194 -9.84 -8.54 11.04
C ASP A 194 -10.01 -7.51 12.17
N ILE A 195 -10.60 -6.35 11.89
CA ILE A 195 -10.77 -5.29 12.87
C ILE A 195 -12.01 -5.57 13.71
N PRO A 196 -11.89 -5.86 15.02
CA PRO A 196 -13.05 -6.11 15.86
C PRO A 196 -13.87 -4.83 16.04
N VAL A 197 -15.18 -4.97 16.12
CA VAL A 197 -16.14 -3.87 16.37
C VAL A 197 -16.30 -3.56 17.87
N SER A 198 -15.74 -4.40 18.74
CA SER A 198 -15.83 -4.35 20.21
C SER A 198 -14.48 -4.23 20.89
#